data_AF-A0A2D6YCG7-F1
#
_entry.id   AF-A0A2D6YCG7-F1
#
_cell.length_a   1.000
_cell.length_b   1.000
_cell.length_c   1.000
_cell.angle_alpha   90.00
_cell.angle_beta   90.00
_cell.angle_gamma   90.00
#
_symmetry.space_group_name_H-M   'P 1'
#
loop_
_entity.id
_entity.type
_entity.pdbx_description
1 polymer ?
#
loop_
_entity_poly.entity_id
_entity_poly.type
_entity_poly.pdbx_seq_one_letter_code
_entity_poly.pdbx_strand_id
1 'polypeptide(L)'
;MELMLILLLSPLVVLIVWFSVKTLFNNKPKLNQCPETNQICWLKLKDSQLINGYELMQILNDQGFEYNKTQGVFDYTVDGQTLFRCMNLKKPGKFYEPFEDSAVPGIMLVTDLTIIYSDLEDNLEKMYAIADKWQDSFGGYLMDQNNIPVGNDWTNHLIDELRHPHNQSDWLKEC
;
A
#
# COMPACT_ATOMS: atom_id res chain seq x y z
N MET A 1 -10.42 -7.83 -60.85
CA MET A 1 -9.41 -7.17 -59.97
C MET A 1 -10.04 -6.59 -58.71
N GLU A 2 -11.23 -5.99 -58.78
CA GLU A 2 -11.85 -5.32 -57.63
C GLU A 2 -12.28 -6.27 -56.49
N LEU A 3 -12.83 -7.45 -56.79
CA LEU A 3 -13.30 -8.38 -55.76
C LEU A 3 -12.18 -8.94 -54.88
N MET A 4 -11.00 -9.21 -55.46
CA MET A 4 -9.82 -9.68 -54.70
C MET A 4 -9.26 -8.59 -53.80
N LEU A 5 -9.31 -7.32 -54.24
CA LEU A 5 -8.85 -6.19 -53.45
C LEU A 5 -9.73 -5.98 -52.21
N ILE A 6 -11.06 -6.12 -52.38
CA ILE A 6 -12.04 -6.03 -51.28
C ILE A 6 -11.85 -7.18 -50.27
N LEU A 7 -11.61 -8.40 -50.75
CA LEU A 7 -11.36 -9.58 -49.92
C LEU A 7 -10.06 -9.48 -49.11
N LEU A 8 -9.07 -8.74 -49.62
CA LEU A 8 -7.78 -8.54 -48.96
C LEU A 8 -7.78 -7.34 -48.01
N LEU A 9 -8.64 -6.36 -48.24
CA LEU A 9 -8.80 -5.17 -47.39
C LEU A 9 -9.73 -5.40 -46.19
N SER A 10 -10.72 -6.28 -46.31
CA SER A 10 -11.68 -6.53 -45.22
C SER A 10 -11.03 -7.05 -43.92
N PRO A 11 -10.05 -7.97 -43.91
CA PRO A 11 -9.39 -8.41 -42.68
C PRO A 11 -8.54 -7.30 -42.07
N LEU A 12 -7.98 -6.44 -42.93
CA LEU A 12 -7.07 -5.36 -42.54
C LEU A 12 -7.85 -4.22 -41.87
N VAL A 13 -9.04 -3.88 -42.37
CA VAL A 13 -9.96 -2.93 -41.73
C VAL A 13 -10.44 -3.44 -40.38
N VAL A 14 -10.78 -4.73 -40.27
CA VAL A 14 -11.19 -5.35 -38.99
C VAL A 14 -10.04 -5.29 -37.98
N LEU A 15 -8.80 -5.56 -38.41
CA LEU A 15 -7.61 -5.44 -37.55
C LEU A 15 -7.38 -4.00 -37.10
N ILE A 16 -7.51 -3.01 -37.98
CA ILE A 16 -7.35 -1.60 -37.64
C ILE A 16 -8.41 -1.17 -36.62
N VAL A 17 -9.68 -1.50 -36.86
CA VAL A 17 -10.77 -1.17 -35.93
C VAL A 17 -10.57 -1.86 -34.59
N TRP A 18 -10.17 -3.13 -34.57
CA TRP A 18 -9.86 -3.85 -33.32
C TRP A 18 -8.68 -3.21 -32.57
N PHE A 19 -7.63 -2.80 -33.27
CA PHE A 19 -6.48 -2.13 -32.66
C PHE A 19 -6.85 -0.76 -32.10
N SER A 20 -7.66 0.03 -32.83
CA SER A 20 -8.15 1.34 -32.39
C SER A 20 -9.09 1.25 -31.18
N VAL A 21 -9.99 0.26 -31.17
CA VAL A 21 -10.87 0.00 -30.02
C VAL A 21 -10.04 -0.47 -28.81
N LYS A 22 -9.07 -1.38 -29.02
CA LYS A 22 -8.20 -1.84 -27.93
C LYS A 22 -7.37 -0.72 -27.33
N THR A 23 -6.82 0.20 -28.13
CA THR A 23 -6.06 1.34 -27.60
C THR A 23 -6.94 2.36 -26.88
N LEU A 24 -8.18 2.58 -27.33
CA LEU A 24 -9.12 3.46 -26.64
C LEU A 24 -9.64 2.88 -25.32
N PHE A 25 -9.95 1.58 -25.26
CA PHE A 25 -10.49 0.94 -24.06
C PHE A 25 -9.42 0.48 -23.04
N ASN A 26 -8.16 0.24 -23.46
CA ASN A 26 -7.05 -0.03 -22.54
C ASN A 26 -6.29 1.23 -22.07
N ASN A 27 -6.66 2.42 -22.54
CA ASN A 27 -6.15 3.67 -21.99
C ASN A 27 -6.90 4.00 -20.69
N LYS A 28 -6.68 3.18 -19.65
CA LYS A 28 -6.71 3.73 -18.29
C LYS A 28 -5.70 4.87 -18.27
N PRO A 29 -6.02 6.05 -17.70
CA PRO A 29 -5.06 7.13 -17.59
C PRO A 29 -3.79 6.56 -16.96
N LYS A 30 -2.67 6.60 -17.70
CA LYS A 30 -1.38 6.27 -17.12
C LYS A 30 -1.20 7.29 -16.01
N LEU A 31 -1.27 6.83 -14.75
CA LEU A 31 -0.76 7.61 -13.63
C LEU A 31 0.63 8.08 -14.05
N ASN A 32 0.85 9.39 -14.00
CA ASN A 32 2.16 9.98 -14.29
C ASN A 32 3.19 9.15 -13.55
N GLN A 33 4.15 8.59 -14.28
CA GLN A 33 5.27 7.89 -13.69
C GLN A 33 5.89 8.87 -12.69
N CYS A 34 5.57 8.68 -11.41
CA CYS A 34 6.23 9.43 -10.35
C CYS A 34 7.72 9.19 -10.54
N PRO A 35 8.55 10.26 -10.52
CA PRO A 35 9.98 10.11 -10.68
C PRO A 35 10.50 9.14 -9.62
N GLU A 36 11.45 8.31 -10.03
CA GLU A 36 12.19 7.25 -9.31
C GLU A 36 12.70 7.68 -7.92
N THR A 37 11.78 7.94 -7.01
CA THR A 37 12.04 8.19 -5.60
C THR A 37 11.22 7.16 -4.86
N ASN A 38 11.88 6.26 -4.13
CA ASN A 38 11.23 5.29 -3.25
C ASN A 38 10.36 6.06 -2.25
N GLN A 39 9.10 6.29 -2.59
CA GLN A 39 8.15 6.91 -1.70
C GLN A 39 7.65 5.80 -0.79
N ILE A 40 8.19 5.79 0.43
CA ILE A 40 7.75 4.89 1.48
C ILE A 40 6.48 5.47 2.08
N CYS A 41 5.40 4.69 2.08
CA CYS A 41 4.17 4.99 2.80
C CYS A 41 4.14 4.21 4.12
N TRP A 42 3.58 4.80 5.18
CA TRP A 42 3.42 4.12 6.45
C TRP A 42 2.17 4.54 7.22
N LEU A 43 1.63 3.60 7.99
CA LEU A 43 0.60 3.81 9.01
C LEU A 43 1.16 3.42 10.37
N LYS A 44 1.03 4.29 11.37
CA LYS A 44 1.50 4.05 12.74
C LYS A 44 0.32 3.97 13.69
N LEU A 45 0.30 2.93 14.50
CA LEU A 45 -0.58 2.86 15.66
C LEU A 45 0.13 3.51 16.86
N LYS A 46 -0.33 4.69 17.24
CA LYS A 46 0.17 5.46 18.39
C LYS A 46 -0.77 5.38 19.57
N ASP A 47 -0.22 5.66 20.75
CA ASP A 47 -0.95 5.72 22.02
C ASP A 47 -1.78 4.45 22.31
N SER A 48 -1.38 3.32 21.71
CA SER A 48 -1.91 2.01 22.06
C SER A 48 -1.49 1.68 23.48
N GLN A 49 -2.23 0.81 24.13
CA GLN A 49 -1.74 0.18 25.35
C GLN A 49 -0.45 -0.60 25.02
N LEU A 50 0.39 -0.86 26.03
CA LEU A 50 1.58 -1.69 25.81
C LEU A 50 1.12 -3.06 25.32
N ILE A 51 1.42 -3.35 24.05
CA ILE A 51 0.98 -4.57 23.38
C ILE A 51 1.86 -5.71 23.86
N ASN A 52 1.25 -6.81 24.28
CA ASN A 52 1.98 -8.03 24.61
C ASN A 52 2.64 -8.59 23.34
N GLY A 53 3.94 -8.82 23.36
CA GLY A 53 4.70 -9.25 22.19
C GLY A 53 4.28 -10.62 21.65
N TYR A 54 3.84 -11.53 22.51
CA TYR A 54 3.33 -12.84 22.10
C TYR A 54 1.98 -12.72 21.40
N GLU A 55 1.04 -11.96 21.97
CA GLU A 55 -0.28 -11.70 21.34
C GLU A 55 -0.13 -10.99 20.00
N LEU A 56 0.78 -9.99 19.93
CA LEU A 56 1.10 -9.31 18.68
C LEU A 56 1.61 -10.30 17.63
N MET A 57 2.56 -11.15 17.99
CA MET A 57 3.11 -12.15 17.07
C MET A 57 2.03 -13.12 16.60
N GLN A 58 1.11 -13.56 17.46
CA GLN A 58 -0.01 -14.41 17.06
C GLN A 58 -0.91 -13.71 16.04
N ILE A 59 -1.34 -12.48 16.32
CA ILE A 59 -2.19 -11.70 15.41
C ILE A 59 -1.50 -11.46 14.07
N LEU A 60 -0.21 -11.13 14.06
CA LEU A 60 0.55 -10.94 12.83
C LEU A 60 0.65 -12.23 12.01
N ASN A 61 0.94 -13.36 12.66
CA ASN A 61 1.01 -14.67 11.98
C ASN A 61 -0.37 -15.08 11.42
N ASP A 62 -1.45 -14.88 12.17
CA ASP A 62 -2.82 -15.19 11.74
C ASP A 62 -3.26 -14.32 10.54
N GLN A 63 -2.70 -13.11 10.43
CA GLN A 63 -2.89 -12.23 9.28
C GLN A 63 -1.94 -12.50 8.12
N GLY A 64 -1.08 -13.53 8.23
CA GLY A 64 -0.16 -13.96 7.17
C GLY A 64 1.14 -13.17 7.10
N PHE A 65 1.52 -12.43 8.15
CA PHE A 65 2.87 -11.87 8.25
C PHE A 65 3.85 -12.94 8.72
N GLU A 66 5.05 -12.92 8.17
CA GLU A 66 6.13 -13.84 8.52
C GLU A 66 7.28 -13.09 9.22
N TYR A 67 7.79 -13.66 10.31
CA TYR A 67 8.89 -13.05 11.05
C TYR A 67 10.23 -13.24 10.33
N ASN A 68 10.80 -12.13 9.86
CA ASN A 68 12.15 -12.08 9.30
C ASN A 68 13.19 -11.95 10.41
N LYS A 69 13.74 -13.10 10.84
CA LYS A 69 14.73 -13.17 11.93
C LYS A 69 15.98 -12.31 11.69
N THR A 70 16.41 -12.18 10.44
CA THR A 70 17.62 -11.42 10.07
C THR A 70 17.42 -9.92 10.29
N GLN A 71 16.26 -9.40 9.88
CA GLN A 71 15.96 -7.97 9.98
C GLN A 71 15.27 -7.60 11.30
N GLY A 72 14.64 -8.57 11.98
CA GLY A 72 13.87 -8.36 13.20
C GLY A 72 12.53 -7.69 12.94
N VAL A 73 11.88 -7.98 11.81
CA VAL A 73 10.62 -7.35 11.37
C VAL A 73 9.65 -8.43 10.89
N PHE A 74 8.37 -8.08 10.74
CA PHE A 74 7.36 -8.98 10.18
C PHE A 74 7.03 -8.54 8.75
N ASP A 75 7.17 -9.44 7.79
CA ASP A 75 6.98 -9.16 6.36
C ASP A 75 5.69 -9.85 5.88
N TYR A 76 4.82 -9.11 5.20
CA TYR A 76 3.67 -9.64 4.47
C TYR A 76 4.06 -9.78 3.00
N THR A 77 4.16 -11.02 2.53
CA THR A 77 4.69 -11.35 1.20
C THR A 77 3.60 -11.94 0.33
N VAL A 78 3.51 -11.48 -0.92
CA VAL A 78 2.62 -12.03 -1.95
C VAL A 78 3.48 -12.30 -3.19
N ASP A 79 3.39 -13.51 -3.75
CA ASP A 79 4.15 -13.92 -4.94
C ASP A 79 5.68 -13.70 -4.83
N GLY A 80 6.22 -13.82 -3.61
CA GLY A 80 7.64 -13.62 -3.33
C GLY A 80 8.07 -12.16 -3.18
N GLN A 81 7.15 -11.20 -3.26
CA GLN A 81 7.40 -9.78 -3.07
C GLN A 81 6.82 -9.30 -1.73
N THR A 82 7.64 -8.63 -0.92
CA THR A 82 7.18 -8.02 0.34
C THR A 82 6.32 -6.79 0.03
N LEU A 83 5.01 -6.90 0.24
CA LEU A 83 4.08 -5.79 0.04
C LEU A 83 4.05 -4.87 1.26
N PHE A 84 3.99 -5.46 2.46
CA PHE A 84 3.94 -4.72 3.71
C PHE A 84 4.98 -5.21 4.69
N ARG A 85 5.51 -4.29 5.48
CA ARG A 85 6.43 -4.57 6.56
C ARG A 85 5.91 -3.97 7.85
N CYS A 86 5.74 -4.79 8.86
CA CYS A 86 5.42 -4.37 10.21
C CYS A 86 6.71 -4.19 11.02
N MET A 87 6.85 -3.01 11.63
CA MET A 87 7.99 -2.60 12.43
C MET A 87 7.52 -2.17 13.82
N ASN A 88 8.42 -2.30 14.81
CA ASN A 88 8.18 -1.80 16.16
C ASN A 88 8.33 -0.26 16.17
N LEU A 89 7.50 0.47 16.92
CA LEU A 89 7.74 1.91 17.12
C LEU A 89 8.94 2.20 18.03
N LYS A 90 9.29 1.26 18.91
CA LYS A 90 10.50 1.35 19.73
C LYS A 90 11.73 1.24 18.84
N LYS A 91 12.61 2.26 18.88
CA LYS A 91 13.92 2.21 18.20
C LYS A 91 14.70 0.98 18.69
N PRO A 92 15.33 0.19 17.78
CA PRO A 92 15.66 0.50 16.39
C PRO A 92 14.60 0.09 15.35
N GLY A 93 13.36 -0.16 15.75
CA GLY A 93 12.29 -0.58 14.85
C GLY A 93 12.14 -2.09 14.69
N LYS A 94 12.75 -2.85 15.60
CA LYS A 94 12.86 -4.30 15.53
C LYS A 94 12.10 -4.99 16.67
N PHE A 95 11.66 -6.20 16.39
CA PHE A 95 11.21 -7.16 17.38
C PHE A 95 12.35 -8.11 17.73
N TYR A 96 12.33 -8.64 18.95
CA TYR A 96 13.36 -9.53 19.47
C TYR A 96 12.68 -10.75 20.08
N GLU A 97 13.17 -11.94 19.76
CA GLU A 97 12.79 -13.17 20.45
C GLU A 97 13.57 -13.26 21.79
N PRO A 98 12.98 -13.81 22.86
CA PRO A 98 11.62 -14.35 22.94
C PRO A 98 10.56 -13.24 23.05
N PHE A 99 9.41 -13.44 22.39
CA PHE A 99 8.34 -12.43 22.34
C PHE A 99 7.48 -12.37 23.61
N GLU A 100 7.50 -13.44 24.42
CA GLU A 100 6.67 -13.61 25.62
C GLU A 100 6.94 -12.53 26.69
N ASP A 101 8.19 -12.07 26.78
CA ASP A 101 8.62 -11.05 27.73
C ASP A 101 8.69 -9.64 27.11
N SER A 102 8.25 -9.49 25.85
CA SER A 102 8.35 -8.23 25.12
C SER A 102 7.09 -7.39 25.28
N ALA A 103 7.28 -6.12 25.60
CA ALA A 103 6.24 -5.10 25.56
C ALA A 103 6.48 -4.16 24.38
N VAL A 104 5.50 -4.06 23.48
CA VAL A 104 5.57 -3.28 22.26
C VAL A 104 4.75 -1.99 22.45
N PRO A 105 5.38 -0.81 22.42
CA PRO A 105 4.67 0.47 22.65
C PRO A 105 3.81 0.93 21.48
N GLY A 106 3.85 0.20 20.36
CA GLY A 106 3.07 0.45 19.17
C GLY A 106 3.79 -0.10 17.95
N ILE A 107 3.08 -0.11 16.83
CA ILE A 107 3.52 -0.75 15.59
C ILE A 107 3.36 0.19 14.40
N MET A 108 4.14 -0.08 13.36
CA MET A 108 4.17 0.69 12.14
C MET A 108 4.10 -0.26 10.95
N LEU A 109 3.08 -0.10 10.11
CA LEU A 109 2.97 -0.77 8.84
C LEU A 109 3.62 0.11 7.77
N VAL A 110 4.48 -0.48 6.94
CA VAL A 110 5.27 0.23 5.94
C VAL A 110 5.11 -0.45 4.60
N THR A 111 4.98 0.31 3.52
CA THR A 111 4.98 -0.18 2.15
C THR A 111 5.83 0.70 1.25
N ASP A 112 6.40 0.10 0.19
CA ASP A 112 7.07 0.83 -0.87
C ASP A 112 6.07 1.04 -2.01
N LEU A 113 5.76 2.30 -2.32
CA LEU A 113 4.79 2.63 -3.36
C LEU A 113 5.21 2.15 -4.75
N THR A 114 6.51 1.95 -4.99
CA THR A 114 7.01 1.42 -6.26
C THR A 114 6.64 -0.05 -6.46
N ILE A 115 6.48 -0.79 -5.36
CA ILE A 115 6.13 -2.22 -5.35
C ILE A 115 4.65 -2.42 -5.66
N ILE A 116 3.78 -1.58 -5.08
CA ILE A 116 2.33 -1.74 -5.16
C ILE A 116 1.69 -0.95 -6.30
N TYR A 117 2.48 -0.26 -7.14
CA TYR A 117 1.97 0.74 -8.08
C TYR A 117 0.90 0.25 -9.05
N SER A 118 0.96 -1.01 -9.50
CA SER A 118 -0.03 -1.58 -10.43
C SER A 118 -1.43 -1.65 -9.85
N ASP A 119 -1.52 -1.91 -8.54
CA ASP A 119 -2.74 -2.16 -7.78
C ASP A 119 -2.71 -1.28 -6.51
N LEU A 120 -2.34 -0.01 -6.70
CA LEU A 120 -2.03 0.93 -5.63
C LEU A 120 -3.21 1.10 -4.67
N GLU A 121 -4.41 1.33 -5.21
CA GLU A 121 -5.64 1.55 -4.45
C GLU A 121 -5.98 0.34 -3.59
N ASP A 122 -6.14 -0.83 -4.21
CA ASP A 122 -6.44 -2.09 -3.52
C ASP A 122 -5.42 -2.41 -2.41
N ASN A 123 -4.13 -2.17 -2.66
CA ASN A 123 -3.08 -2.42 -1.67
C ASN A 123 -3.09 -1.40 -0.52
N LEU A 124 -3.38 -0.12 -0.79
CA LEU A 124 -3.52 0.89 0.25
C LEU A 124 -4.79 0.66 1.08
N GLU A 125 -5.91 0.28 0.47
CA GLU A 125 -7.12 -0.14 1.19
C GLU A 125 -6.86 -1.35 2.07
N LYS A 126 -6.13 -2.35 1.56
CA LYS A 126 -5.70 -3.51 2.36
C LYS A 126 -4.80 -3.11 3.52
N MET A 127 -3.85 -2.21 3.29
CA MET A 127 -2.96 -1.67 4.32
C MET A 127 -3.76 -0.97 5.42
N TYR A 128 -4.74 -0.13 5.04
CA TYR A 128 -5.64 0.52 5.97
C TYR A 128 -6.48 -0.49 6.75
N ALA A 129 -7.11 -1.46 6.09
CA ALA A 129 -7.93 -2.47 6.73
C ALA A 129 -7.17 -3.34 7.74
N ILE A 130 -5.88 -3.61 7.48
CA ILE A 130 -5.00 -4.29 8.45
C ILE A 130 -4.76 -3.39 9.67
N ALA A 131 -4.41 -2.13 9.44
CA ALA A 131 -4.11 -1.18 10.51
C ALA A 131 -5.34 -0.86 11.37
N ASP A 132 -6.52 -0.74 10.77
CA ASP A 132 -7.81 -0.53 11.42
C ASP A 132 -8.14 -1.68 12.38
N LYS A 133 -7.97 -2.93 11.93
CA LYS A 133 -8.10 -4.11 12.80
C LYS A 133 -7.11 -4.11 13.97
N TRP A 134 -5.90 -3.59 13.79
CA TRP A 134 -4.95 -3.45 14.89
C TRP A 134 -5.38 -2.37 15.87
N GLN A 135 -5.95 -1.27 15.39
CA GLN A 135 -6.53 -0.24 16.25
C GLN A 135 -7.66 -0.82 17.09
N ASP A 136 -8.54 -1.64 16.50
CA ASP A 136 -9.60 -2.34 17.24
C ASP A 136 -9.04 -3.32 18.28
N SER A 137 -7.96 -4.03 17.94
CA SER A 137 -7.38 -5.08 18.80
C SER A 137 -6.55 -4.52 19.95
N PHE A 138 -5.80 -3.45 19.71
CA PHE A 138 -4.78 -2.92 20.63
C PHE A 138 -5.11 -1.53 21.19
N GLY A 139 -6.15 -0.89 20.66
CA GLY A 139 -6.52 0.50 20.95
C GLY A 139 -5.52 1.51 20.35
N GLY A 140 -5.72 2.78 20.70
CA GLY A 140 -4.89 3.90 20.23
C GLY A 140 -5.46 4.58 18.99
N TYR A 141 -4.59 5.26 18.25
CA TYR A 141 -4.93 6.05 17.06
C TYR A 141 -3.99 5.75 15.90
N LEU A 142 -4.56 5.57 14.71
CA LEU A 142 -3.81 5.47 13.47
C LEU A 142 -3.36 6.85 12.99
N MET A 143 -2.09 6.93 12.61
CA MET A 143 -1.43 8.14 12.13
C MET A 143 -0.69 7.85 10.83
N ASP A 144 -0.83 8.72 9.84
CA ASP A 144 -0.17 8.62 8.54
C ASP A 144 1.26 9.20 8.53
N GLN A 145 1.88 9.20 7.35
CA GLN A 145 3.21 9.75 7.11
C GLN A 145 3.40 11.23 7.53
N ASN A 146 2.32 12.01 7.52
CA ASN A 146 2.28 13.41 7.90
C ASN A 146 1.92 13.61 9.38
N ASN A 147 1.76 12.52 10.13
CA ASN A 147 1.32 12.49 11.52
C ASN A 147 -0.09 13.08 11.72
N ILE A 148 -0.97 12.83 10.74
CA ILE A 148 -2.38 13.19 10.74
C ILE A 148 -3.19 11.93 11.09
N PRO A 149 -4.26 12.06 11.90
CA PRO A 149 -5.16 10.94 12.17
C PRO A 149 -5.77 10.37 10.89
N VAL A 150 -5.83 9.05 10.82
CA VAL A 150 -6.25 8.31 9.62
C VAL A 150 -7.69 7.88 9.75
N GLY A 151 -8.51 8.22 8.77
CA GLY A 151 -9.90 7.78 8.64
C GLY A 151 -10.13 6.92 7.40
N ASN A 152 -11.38 6.51 7.18
CA ASN A 152 -11.79 5.65 6.07
C ASN A 152 -11.48 6.24 4.67
N ASP A 153 -11.30 7.56 4.59
CA ASP A 153 -11.01 8.31 3.37
C ASP A 153 -9.51 8.47 3.08
N TRP A 154 -8.64 8.02 4.00
CA TRP A 154 -7.18 8.18 3.88
C TRP A 154 -6.61 7.67 2.57
N THR A 155 -7.05 6.50 2.09
CA THR A 155 -6.56 5.92 0.83
C THR A 155 -6.80 6.87 -0.36
N ASN A 156 -7.98 7.48 -0.42
CA ASN A 156 -8.33 8.43 -1.47
C ASN A 156 -7.46 9.69 -1.38
N HIS A 157 -7.30 10.24 -0.17
CA HIS A 157 -6.44 11.41 0.06
C HIS A 157 -5.00 11.15 -0.36
N LEU A 158 -4.43 10.01 0.04
CA LEU A 158 -3.06 9.65 -0.33
C LEU A 158 -2.92 9.48 -1.84
N ILE A 159 -3.87 8.84 -2.51
CA ILE A 159 -3.85 8.68 -3.97
C ILE A 159 -3.94 10.03 -4.66
N ASP A 160 -4.78 10.94 -4.16
CA ASP A 160 -4.91 12.29 -4.71
C ASP A 160 -3.62 13.11 -4.53
N GLU A 161 -2.97 13.02 -3.36
CA GLU A 161 -1.65 13.61 -3.11
C GLU A 161 -0.58 13.08 -4.08
N LEU A 162 -0.57 11.76 -4.31
CA LEU A 162 0.38 11.12 -5.24
C LEU A 162 0.14 11.53 -6.69
N ARG A 163 -1.12 11.74 -7.08
CA ARG A 163 -1.52 12.16 -8.44
C ARG A 163 -1.27 13.66 -8.66
N HIS A 164 -1.37 14.47 -7.62
CA HIS A 164 -1.26 15.93 -7.68
C HIS A 164 -0.20 16.43 -6.67
N PRO A 165 1.10 16.23 -6.93
CA PRO A 165 2.17 16.60 -6.00
C PRO A 165 2.33 18.12 -5.77
N HIS A 166 1.46 18.96 -6.34
CA HIS A 166 1.46 20.40 -6.11
C HIS A 166 0.51 20.79 -4.97
N ASN A 167 1.10 21.40 -3.94
CA ASN A 167 0.49 22.07 -2.78
C ASN A 167 0.33 21.27 -1.49
N GLN A 168 1.38 20.63 -0.96
CA GLN A 168 1.42 20.25 0.47
C GLN A 168 1.30 21.46 1.43
N SER A 169 1.53 22.70 0.95
CA SER A 169 1.52 23.91 1.78
C SER A 169 0.15 24.54 2.06
N ASP A 170 -0.92 24.10 1.39
CA ASP A 170 -2.24 24.74 1.54
C ASP A 170 -3.24 23.94 2.40
N TRP A 171 -3.07 22.62 2.55
CA TRP A 171 -4.00 21.79 3.32
C TRP A 171 -3.90 22.02 4.84
N LEU A 172 -2.72 22.39 5.34
CA LEU A 172 -2.51 22.76 6.75
C LEU A 172 -3.18 24.09 7.16
N LYS A 173 -3.84 24.80 6.24
CA LYS A 173 -4.57 26.05 6.52
C LYS A 173 -6.08 25.88 6.66
N GLU A 174 -6.62 24.70 6.35
CA GLU A 174 -8.08 24.46 6.34
C GLU A 174 -8.57 23.55 7.47
N CYS A 175 -7.70 23.19 8.43
CA CYS A 175 -8.10 22.56 9.70
C CYS A 175 -8.28 23.60 10.81
#